data_AF-A0A4S2R535-F1
#
_entry.id   AF-A0A4S2R535-F1
#
_cell.length_a   1.000
_cell.length_b   1.000
_cell.length_c   1.000
_cell.angle_alpha   90.00
_cell.angle_beta   90.00
_cell.angle_gamma   90.00
#
_symmetry.space_group_name_H-M   'P 1'
#
loop_
_entity.id
_entity.type
_entity.pdbx_description
1 polymer ?
#
loop_
_entity_poly.entity_id
_entity_poly.type
_entity_poly.pdbx_seq_one_letter_code
_entity_poly.pdbx_strand_id
1 'polypeptide(L)'
;MEPRDLWERNSLLAEAFCASDDEVRHAQRILDEAQANRTRILAAFAVTVGSDGGVADLMGLNEREVRLARRTVGKDDARSVAKRLLTCDAQLRQEAATEQAPAPEETPHAPPPEPRTEEPPAPSQAPHPPHVPHPETVAWSPAMDSVLLWSWQSGLDLTTVALELGLSPRDLLLRAQALAAEGRLTLRPSEDFGQTGGRHRREGLEVSVPDSPQDLYSLAYQT
;
A
#
# COMPACT_ATOMS: atom_id res chain seq x y z
N MET A 1 -33.35 30.14 -20.31
CA MET A 1 -31.89 29.93 -20.30
C MET A 1 -31.44 30.16 -21.72
N GLU A 2 -30.53 31.11 -21.95
CA GLU A 2 -30.11 31.43 -23.31
C GLU A 2 -29.34 30.24 -23.90
N PRO A 3 -29.45 29.98 -25.21
CA PRO A 3 -28.75 28.86 -25.86
C PRO A 3 -27.22 28.94 -25.73
N ARG A 4 -26.68 30.15 -25.53
CA ARG A 4 -25.25 30.38 -25.26
C ARG A 4 -24.83 29.85 -23.89
N ASP A 5 -25.60 30.16 -22.84
CA ASP A 5 -25.31 29.72 -21.47
C ASP A 5 -25.28 28.18 -21.36
N LEU A 6 -26.20 27.51 -22.06
CA LEU A 6 -26.24 26.05 -22.14
C LEU A 6 -24.99 25.48 -22.81
N TRP A 7 -24.52 26.11 -23.88
CA TRP A 7 -23.33 25.66 -24.61
C TRP A 7 -22.05 25.86 -23.78
N GLU A 8 -21.91 27.00 -23.11
CA GLU A 8 -20.76 27.29 -22.25
C GLU A 8 -20.68 26.29 -21.09
N ARG A 9 -21.81 26.05 -20.40
CA ARG A 9 -21.88 25.05 -19.34
C ARG A 9 -21.53 23.65 -19.84
N ASN A 10 -22.07 23.23 -20.98
CA ASN A 10 -21.78 21.91 -21.54
C ASN A 10 -20.32 21.78 -21.98
N SER A 11 -19.73 22.86 -22.51
CA SER A 11 -18.31 22.90 -22.89
C SER A 11 -17.41 22.75 -21.66
N LEU A 12 -17.70 23.47 -20.58
CA LEU A 12 -16.96 23.35 -19.32
C LEU A 12 -17.09 21.94 -18.71
N LEU A 13 -18.27 21.33 -18.78
CA LEU A 13 -18.47 19.95 -18.31
C LEU A 13 -17.67 18.94 -19.16
N ALA A 14 -17.65 19.12 -20.49
CA ALA A 14 -16.86 18.28 -21.37
C ALA A 14 -15.35 18.42 -21.11
N GLU A 15 -14.87 19.66 -20.92
CA GLU A 15 -13.47 19.93 -20.59
C GLU A 15 -13.08 19.32 -19.24
N ALA A 16 -13.89 19.52 -18.19
CA ALA A 16 -13.65 18.93 -16.89
C ALA A 16 -13.64 17.39 -16.94
N PHE A 17 -14.55 16.80 -17.72
CA PHE A 17 -14.58 15.34 -17.93
C PHE A 17 -13.30 14.85 -18.63
N CYS A 18 -12.89 15.50 -19.73
CA CYS A 18 -11.68 15.13 -20.45
C CYS A 18 -10.42 15.25 -19.58
N ALA A 19 -10.31 16.32 -18.80
CA ALA A 19 -9.19 16.50 -17.86
C ALA A 19 -9.13 15.37 -16.83
N SER A 20 -10.27 15.03 -16.21
CA SER A 20 -10.34 13.94 -15.23
C SER A 20 -10.00 12.57 -15.86
N ASP A 21 -10.48 12.30 -17.06
CA ASP A 21 -10.20 11.06 -17.79
C ASP A 21 -8.70 10.94 -18.16
N ASP A 22 -8.05 12.05 -18.51
CA ASP A 22 -6.60 12.07 -18.74
C ASP A 22 -5.78 11.83 -17.46
N GLU A 23 -6.24 12.34 -16.31
CA GLU A 23 -5.66 12.03 -15.00
C GLU A 23 -5.75 10.53 -14.68
N VAL A 24 -6.90 9.90 -14.93
CA VAL A 24 -7.08 8.44 -14.74
C VAL A 24 -6.14 7.66 -15.65
N ARG A 25 -6.04 8.03 -16.94
CA ARG A 25 -5.08 7.40 -17.87
C ARG A 25 -3.64 7.58 -17.43
N HIS A 26 -3.31 8.72 -16.82
CA HIS A 26 -1.98 8.97 -16.29
C HIS A 26 -1.68 8.10 -15.08
N ALA A 27 -2.61 8.04 -14.12
CA ALA A 27 -2.50 7.17 -12.95
C ALA A 27 -2.36 5.69 -13.34
N GLN A 28 -3.13 5.22 -14.33
CA GLN A 28 -3.02 3.85 -14.83
C GLN A 28 -1.62 3.57 -15.41
N ARG A 29 -1.08 4.50 -16.20
CA ARG A 29 0.29 4.38 -16.75
C ARG A 29 1.35 4.27 -15.64
N ILE A 30 1.19 5.04 -14.56
CA ILE A 30 2.11 4.98 -13.40
C ILE A 30 1.99 3.61 -12.71
N LEU A 31 0.78 3.11 -12.50
CA LEU A 31 0.54 1.80 -11.90
C LEU A 31 1.16 0.68 -12.74
N ASP A 32 0.96 0.72 -14.06
CA ASP A 32 1.50 -0.28 -14.98
C ASP A 32 3.04 -0.28 -14.96
N GLU A 33 3.67 0.89 -14.95
CA GLU A 33 5.13 1.02 -14.82
C GLU A 33 5.62 0.49 -13.46
N ALA A 34 4.92 0.81 -12.37
CA ALA A 34 5.25 0.32 -11.04
C ALA A 34 5.14 -1.21 -10.96
N GLN A 35 4.11 -1.80 -11.57
CA GLN A 35 3.95 -3.26 -11.68
C GLN A 35 5.05 -3.89 -12.52
N ALA A 36 5.41 -3.30 -13.67
CA ALA A 36 6.51 -3.76 -14.51
C ALA A 36 7.85 -3.69 -13.77
N ASN A 37 8.08 -2.63 -12.99
CA ASN A 37 9.26 -2.48 -12.16
C ASN A 37 9.32 -3.55 -11.06
N ARG A 38 8.21 -3.80 -10.35
CA ARG A 38 8.12 -4.89 -9.37
C ARG A 38 8.47 -6.24 -9.99
N THR A 39 7.92 -6.56 -11.16
CA THR A 39 8.23 -7.80 -11.88
C THR A 39 9.71 -7.91 -12.25
N ARG A 40 10.33 -6.80 -12.71
CA ARG A 40 11.77 -6.73 -12.99
C ARG A 40 12.62 -7.00 -11.75
N ILE A 41 12.27 -6.41 -10.62
CA ILE A 41 12.97 -6.61 -9.34
C ILE A 41 12.82 -8.05 -8.86
N LEU A 42 11.61 -8.63 -8.93
CA LEU A 42 11.37 -10.01 -8.54
C LEU A 42 12.20 -10.99 -9.40
N ALA A 43 12.23 -10.77 -10.71
CA ALA A 43 13.06 -11.55 -11.63
C ALA A 43 14.57 -11.41 -11.31
N ALA A 44 15.03 -10.19 -11.03
CA ALA A 44 16.41 -9.91 -10.63
C ALA A 44 16.79 -10.65 -9.34
N PHE A 45 15.90 -10.64 -8.34
CA PHE A 45 16.11 -11.36 -7.09
C PHE A 45 16.17 -12.88 -7.31
N ALA A 46 15.22 -13.44 -8.06
CA ALA A 46 15.21 -14.87 -8.41
C ALA A 46 16.47 -15.32 -9.16
N VAL A 47 17.00 -14.49 -10.07
CA VAL A 47 18.24 -14.78 -10.79
C VAL A 47 19.47 -14.67 -9.90
N THR A 48 19.48 -13.72 -8.95
CA THR A 48 20.59 -13.53 -8.01
C THR A 48 20.67 -14.68 -7.01
N VAL A 49 19.52 -15.13 -6.50
CA VAL A 49 19.42 -16.26 -5.58
C VAL A 49 19.58 -17.60 -6.32
N GLY A 50 19.15 -17.68 -7.57
CA GLY A 50 19.21 -18.91 -8.38
C GLY A 50 18.12 -19.94 -8.07
N SER A 51 17.13 -19.62 -7.22
CA SER A 51 16.02 -20.49 -6.84
C SER A 51 14.69 -19.74 -6.86
N ASP A 52 13.76 -20.17 -7.72
CA ASP A 52 12.41 -19.59 -7.76
C ASP A 52 11.62 -19.95 -6.48
N GLY A 53 11.72 -21.21 -6.04
CA GLY A 53 11.00 -21.72 -4.87
C GLY A 53 11.46 -21.05 -3.57
N GLY A 54 12.77 -20.89 -3.36
CA GLY A 54 13.28 -20.22 -2.16
C GLY A 54 12.89 -18.74 -2.08
N VAL A 55 12.83 -18.05 -3.23
CA VAL A 55 12.33 -16.68 -3.29
C VAL A 55 10.82 -16.62 -3.05
N ALA A 56 10.06 -17.56 -3.59
CA ALA A 56 8.63 -17.66 -3.38
C ALA A 56 8.29 -17.87 -1.90
N ASP A 57 8.96 -18.82 -1.24
CA ASP A 57 8.79 -19.11 0.19
C ASP A 57 9.16 -17.89 1.06
N LEU A 58 10.27 -17.20 0.74
CA LEU A 58 10.71 -16.00 1.47
C LEU A 58 9.71 -14.84 1.34
N MET A 59 9.12 -14.65 0.17
CA MET A 59 8.20 -13.54 -0.10
C MET A 59 6.73 -13.88 0.14
N GLY A 60 6.40 -15.13 0.51
CA GLY A 60 5.03 -15.61 0.61
C GLY A 60 4.28 -15.58 -0.73
N LEU A 61 5.00 -15.72 -1.84
CA LEU A 61 4.46 -15.72 -3.20
C LEU A 61 4.35 -17.14 -3.75
N ASN A 62 3.64 -17.31 -4.86
CA ASN A 62 3.61 -18.59 -5.57
C ASN A 62 4.87 -18.75 -6.44
N GLU A 63 5.52 -19.92 -6.42
CA GLU A 63 6.68 -20.21 -7.28
C GLU A 63 6.38 -19.95 -8.77
N ARG A 64 5.15 -20.18 -9.20
CA ARG A 64 4.70 -19.90 -10.58
C ARG A 64 4.81 -18.41 -10.92
N GLU A 65 4.52 -17.51 -9.98
CA GLU A 65 4.61 -16.06 -10.19
C GLU A 65 6.06 -15.61 -10.36
N VAL A 66 6.96 -16.10 -9.50
CA VAL A 66 8.39 -15.83 -9.59
C VAL A 66 8.96 -16.34 -10.92
N ARG A 67 8.58 -17.57 -11.29
CA ARG A 67 8.99 -18.17 -12.57
C ARG A 67 8.45 -17.39 -13.77
N LEU A 68 7.21 -16.90 -13.70
CA LEU A 68 6.61 -16.06 -14.76
C LEU A 68 7.35 -14.74 -14.87
N ALA A 69 7.60 -14.06 -13.75
CA ALA A 69 8.36 -12.80 -13.73
C ALA A 69 9.72 -12.96 -14.41
N ARG A 70 10.46 -14.02 -14.07
CA ARG A 70 11.76 -14.31 -14.70
C ARG A 70 11.65 -14.61 -16.19
N ARG A 71 10.59 -15.31 -16.63
CA ARG A 71 10.35 -15.60 -18.07
C ARG A 71 9.98 -14.34 -18.85
N THR A 72 9.13 -13.48 -18.27
CA THR A 72 8.68 -12.23 -18.91
C THR A 72 9.81 -11.23 -19.05
N VAL A 73 10.65 -11.09 -18.02
CA VAL A 73 11.78 -10.14 -18.04
C VAL A 73 12.97 -10.68 -18.82
N GLY A 74 13.19 -12.00 -18.80
CA GLY A 74 14.37 -12.59 -19.42
C GLY A 74 15.61 -12.53 -18.53
N LYS A 75 16.57 -13.43 -18.80
CA LYS A 75 17.72 -13.67 -17.92
C LYS A 75 18.72 -12.51 -17.91
N ASP A 76 18.97 -11.88 -19.06
CA ASP A 76 20.01 -10.86 -19.17
C ASP A 76 19.55 -9.50 -18.64
N ASP A 77 18.28 -9.14 -18.87
CA ASP A 77 17.68 -7.95 -18.29
C ASP A 77 17.55 -8.07 -16.77
N ALA A 78 17.13 -9.24 -16.27
CA ALA A 78 17.10 -9.52 -14.83
C ALA A 78 18.49 -9.40 -14.19
N ARG A 79 19.55 -9.89 -14.85
CA ARG A 79 20.94 -9.72 -14.38
C ARG A 79 21.37 -8.27 -14.38
N SER A 80 20.99 -7.51 -15.41
CA SER A 80 21.31 -6.08 -15.53
C SER A 80 20.63 -5.26 -14.44
N VAL A 81 19.35 -5.56 -14.14
CA VAL A 81 18.61 -4.97 -13.01
C VAL A 81 19.26 -5.34 -11.68
N ALA A 82 19.57 -6.61 -11.45
CA ALA A 82 20.25 -7.06 -10.22
C ALA A 82 21.57 -6.31 -10.00
N LYS A 83 22.40 -6.20 -11.05
CA LYS A 83 23.69 -5.48 -10.98
C LYS A 83 23.50 -4.02 -10.60
N ARG A 84 22.52 -3.32 -11.18
CA ARG A 84 22.21 -1.93 -10.83
C ARG A 84 21.79 -1.80 -9.38
N LEU A 85 20.87 -2.65 -8.90
CA LEU A 85 20.40 -2.61 -7.52
C LEU A 85 21.53 -2.84 -6.51
N LEU A 86 22.40 -3.83 -6.77
CA LEU A 86 23.55 -4.11 -5.91
C LEU A 86 24.61 -2.99 -5.93
N THR A 87 24.79 -2.33 -7.08
CA THR A 87 25.72 -1.20 -7.20
C THR A 87 25.19 0.04 -6.47
N CYS A 88 23.90 0.35 -6.64
CA CYS A 88 23.25 1.45 -5.92
C CYS A 88 23.26 1.23 -4.40
N ASP A 89 22.95 0.02 -3.91
CA ASP A 89 23.00 -0.28 -2.47
C ASP A 89 24.42 -0.16 -1.91
N ALA A 90 25.44 -0.60 -2.66
CA ALA A 90 26.83 -0.44 -2.27
C ALA A 90 27.25 1.04 -2.15
N GLN A 91 26.77 1.90 -3.05
CA GLN A 91 27.02 3.35 -3.00
C GLN A 91 26.35 4.00 -1.78
N LEU A 92 25.08 3.69 -1.53
CA LEU A 92 24.34 4.20 -0.35
C LEU A 92 25.04 3.82 0.97
N ARG A 93 25.58 2.59 1.06
CA ARG A 93 26.34 2.16 2.24
C ARG A 93 27.69 2.87 2.40
N GLN A 94 28.37 3.19 1.30
CA GLN A 94 29.64 3.93 1.34
C GLN A 94 29.43 5.39 1.79
N GLU A 95 28.35 6.03 1.36
CA GLU A 95 27.99 7.38 1.81
C GLU A 95 27.66 7.39 3.32
N ALA A 96 26.88 6.42 3.80
CA ALA A 96 26.56 6.28 5.22
C ALA A 96 27.79 5.98 6.11
N ALA A 97 28.76 5.20 5.61
CA ALA A 97 29.98 4.87 6.34
C ALA A 97 30.97 6.05 6.46
N THR A 98 30.90 7.02 5.54
CA THR A 98 31.79 8.20 5.56
C THR A 98 31.32 9.24 6.59
N GLU A 99 30.03 9.25 6.94
CA GLU A 99 29.44 10.18 7.92
C GLU A 99 29.51 9.67 9.38
N GLN A 100 29.92 8.42 9.60
CA GLN A 100 30.03 7.78 10.93
C GLN A 100 31.48 7.49 11.38
N ALA A 101 32.47 8.26 10.93
CA ALA A 101 33.80 8.21 11.54
C ALA A 101 33.75 8.79 12.98
N PRO A 102 33.97 7.99 14.04
CA PRO A 102 33.97 8.50 15.40
C PRO A 102 35.25 9.28 15.66
N ALA A 103 35.11 10.50 16.18
CA ALA A 103 36.22 11.22 16.77
C ALA A 103 36.80 10.37 17.93
N PRO A 104 38.14 10.25 18.06
CA PRO A 104 38.73 9.54 19.18
C PRO A 104 38.56 10.37 20.46
N GLU A 105 37.58 10.02 21.29
CA GLU A 105 37.50 10.51 22.68
C GLU A 105 38.53 9.77 23.53
N GLU A 106 39.54 10.52 23.97
CA GLU A 106 40.52 10.12 24.98
C GLU A 106 39.82 9.85 26.32
N THR A 107 39.93 8.62 26.81
CA THR A 107 39.75 8.29 28.24
C THR A 107 40.72 9.11 29.08
N PRO A 108 40.32 9.62 30.26
CA PRO A 108 40.85 8.96 31.47
C PRO A 108 39.94 8.96 32.72
N HIS A 109 39.90 7.78 33.36
CA HIS A 109 39.93 7.50 34.80
C HIS A 109 38.85 8.05 35.77
N ALA A 110 38.08 7.11 36.34
CA ALA A 110 37.48 7.18 37.68
C ALA A 110 38.56 7.13 38.79
N PRO A 111 38.26 7.62 40.02
CA PRO A 111 37.98 6.68 41.15
C PRO A 111 36.92 7.26 42.19
N PRO A 112 36.75 6.73 43.43
CA PRO A 112 35.60 5.96 43.94
C PRO A 112 34.73 6.71 45.02
N PRO A 113 33.70 6.08 45.65
CA PRO A 113 32.61 6.75 46.37
C PRO A 113 32.82 6.86 47.90
N GLU A 114 31.92 7.59 48.59
CA GLU A 114 31.39 7.44 49.99
C GLU A 114 31.06 8.83 50.67
N PRO A 115 30.45 8.95 51.88
CA PRO A 115 28.99 9.00 52.12
C PRO A 115 28.53 10.05 53.19
N ARG A 116 27.41 10.80 53.06
CA ARG A 116 26.82 11.55 54.23
C ARG A 116 25.29 11.74 54.19
N THR A 117 24.61 10.86 54.93
CA THR A 117 23.69 11.06 56.09
C THR A 117 22.89 12.38 56.31
N GLU A 118 21.58 12.19 56.63
CA GLU A 118 20.63 13.00 57.45
C GLU A 118 20.18 14.39 56.94
N GLU A 119 18.93 14.88 57.04
CA GLU A 119 17.66 14.53 57.72
C GLU A 119 16.55 15.53 57.21
N PRO A 120 15.22 15.26 57.33
CA PRO A 120 14.13 16.10 56.77
C PRO A 120 13.58 17.15 57.76
N PRO A 121 12.77 18.12 57.29
CA PRO A 121 11.33 18.04 57.64
C PRO A 121 10.35 18.58 56.57
N ALA A 122 9.14 18.03 56.56
CA ALA A 122 7.92 18.57 55.93
C ALA A 122 7.32 19.72 56.78
N PRO A 123 6.11 20.29 56.52
CA PRO A 123 5.28 20.37 55.31
C PRO A 123 4.90 21.85 54.96
N SER A 124 4.42 22.13 53.74
CA SER A 124 3.61 23.33 53.50
C SER A 124 2.58 23.09 52.40
N GLN A 125 1.32 23.35 52.77
CA GLN A 125 0.13 23.25 51.94
C GLN A 125 -0.06 24.52 51.09
N ALA A 126 -0.53 24.31 49.84
CA ALA A 126 -1.32 25.20 48.97
C ALA A 126 -0.65 26.53 48.52
N PRO A 127 -1.03 27.16 47.38
CA PRO A 127 -2.25 26.98 46.58
C PRO A 127 -2.01 26.79 45.06
N HIS A 128 -3.07 26.38 44.35
CA HIS A 128 -3.16 26.35 42.89
C HIS A 128 -2.73 27.66 42.23
N PRO A 129 -1.99 27.58 41.10
CA PRO A 129 -2.14 28.51 39.99
C PRO A 129 -2.68 27.80 38.73
N PRO A 130 -3.49 28.50 37.90
CA PRO A 130 -4.12 27.97 36.70
C PRO A 130 -3.14 28.04 35.51
N HIS A 131 -2.72 26.89 34.99
CA HIS A 131 -1.95 26.77 33.76
C HIS A 131 -1.98 25.27 33.41
N VAL A 132 -2.35 24.75 32.25
CA VAL A 132 -2.32 25.18 30.85
C VAL A 132 -3.29 24.20 30.15
N PRO A 133 -4.03 24.58 29.08
CA PRO A 133 -4.77 23.58 28.29
C PRO A 133 -3.79 22.50 27.82
N HIS A 134 -3.99 21.28 28.31
CA HIS A 134 -3.33 20.09 27.78
C HIS A 134 -3.72 19.95 26.31
N PRO A 135 -2.83 19.41 25.45
CA PRO A 135 -3.19 19.12 24.07
C PRO A 135 -4.45 18.25 24.08
N GLU A 136 -5.44 18.67 23.32
CA GLU A 136 -6.77 18.10 23.22
C GLU A 136 -6.70 16.58 23.12
N THR A 137 -6.86 15.88 24.26
CA THR A 137 -7.07 14.44 24.25
C THR A 137 -8.41 14.24 23.57
N VAL A 138 -8.39 13.79 22.31
CA VAL A 138 -9.58 13.47 21.54
C VAL A 138 -10.47 12.57 22.41
N ALA A 139 -11.60 13.12 22.84
CA ALA A 139 -12.59 12.39 23.63
C ALA A 139 -13.27 11.39 22.70
N TRP A 140 -12.75 10.16 22.66
CA TRP A 140 -13.18 9.16 21.72
C TRP A 140 -14.61 8.69 22.02
N SER A 141 -15.54 8.89 21.09
CA SER A 141 -16.94 8.51 21.28
C SER A 141 -17.25 7.12 20.69
N PRO A 142 -18.27 6.40 21.20
CA PRO A 142 -18.70 5.11 20.63
C PRO A 142 -19.16 5.21 19.16
N ALA A 143 -19.64 6.37 18.73
CA ALA A 143 -19.99 6.62 17.34
C ALA A 143 -18.74 6.62 16.45
N MET A 144 -17.64 7.22 16.91
CA MET A 144 -16.36 7.24 16.20
C MET A 144 -15.74 5.84 16.09
N ASP A 145 -15.87 5.02 17.13
CA ASP A 145 -15.50 3.59 17.06
C ASP A 145 -16.27 2.83 15.98
N SER A 146 -17.56 3.15 15.81
CA SER A 146 -18.42 2.50 14.82
C SER A 146 -18.01 2.87 13.40
N VAL A 147 -17.65 4.13 13.18
CA VAL A 147 -17.10 4.61 11.90
C VAL A 147 -15.78 3.91 11.60
N LEU A 148 -14.89 3.74 12.60
CA LEU A 148 -13.63 3.03 12.42
C LEU A 148 -13.81 1.55 12.10
N LEU A 149 -14.74 0.88 12.78
CA LEU A 149 -15.04 -0.53 12.54
C LEU A 149 -15.57 -0.73 11.13
N TRP A 150 -16.47 0.15 10.69
CA TRP A 150 -17.04 0.10 9.35
C TRP A 150 -16.01 0.42 8.26
N SER A 151 -15.18 1.45 8.47
CA SER A 151 -14.12 1.81 7.51
C SER A 151 -13.09 0.69 7.39
N TRP A 152 -12.73 0.05 8.51
CA TRP A 152 -11.85 -1.11 8.52
C TRP A 152 -12.42 -2.31 7.76
N GLN A 153 -13.70 -2.64 7.98
CA GLN A 153 -14.37 -3.73 7.26
C GLN A 153 -14.54 -3.45 5.77
N SER A 154 -14.71 -2.19 5.40
CA SER A 154 -14.90 -1.76 4.01
C SER A 154 -13.59 -1.52 3.26
N GLY A 155 -12.44 -1.57 3.95
CA GLY A 155 -11.12 -1.31 3.35
C GLY A 155 -10.88 0.16 2.99
N LEU A 156 -11.55 1.09 3.67
CA LEU A 156 -11.46 2.53 3.38
C LEU A 156 -10.19 3.14 4.02
N ASP A 157 -9.56 4.08 3.33
CA ASP A 157 -8.32 4.71 3.78
C ASP A 157 -8.52 5.51 5.08
N LEU A 158 -7.80 5.12 6.13
CA LEU A 158 -7.81 5.73 7.45
C LEU A 158 -7.39 7.21 7.43
N THR A 159 -6.56 7.63 6.48
CA THR A 159 -6.17 9.03 6.33
C THR A 159 -7.33 9.90 5.84
N THR A 160 -8.16 9.36 4.95
CA THR A 160 -9.38 10.03 4.47
C THR A 160 -10.40 10.13 5.60
N VAL A 161 -10.60 9.06 6.38
CA VAL A 161 -11.48 9.09 7.57
C VAL A 161 -11.01 10.11 8.61
N ALA A 162 -9.69 10.22 8.81
CA ALA A 162 -9.11 11.19 9.75
C ALA A 162 -9.42 12.63 9.31
N LEU A 163 -9.28 12.95 8.01
CA LEU A 163 -9.63 14.26 7.46
C LEU A 163 -11.12 14.59 7.65
N GLU A 164 -12.01 13.66 7.32
CA GLU A 164 -13.46 13.85 7.44
C GLU A 164 -13.92 14.04 8.89
N LEU A 165 -13.25 13.38 9.84
CA LEU A 165 -13.54 13.53 11.27
C LEU A 165 -12.79 14.70 11.92
N GLY A 166 -11.92 15.40 11.18
CA GLY A 166 -11.06 16.46 11.72
C GLY A 166 -10.05 15.97 12.76
N LEU A 167 -9.65 14.70 12.68
CA LEU A 167 -8.74 14.05 13.62
C LEU A 167 -7.34 13.89 13.04
N SER A 168 -6.35 13.76 13.91
CA SER A 168 -5.02 13.39 13.45
C SER A 168 -5.01 11.91 13.01
N PRO A 169 -4.31 11.56 11.92
CA PRO A 169 -4.13 10.16 11.51
C PRO A 169 -3.48 9.31 12.61
N ARG A 170 -2.64 9.94 13.45
CA ARG A 170 -1.95 9.28 14.56
C ARG A 170 -2.93 8.85 15.66
N ASP A 171 -3.87 9.70 16.04
CA ASP A 171 -4.87 9.38 17.06
C ASP A 171 -5.81 8.27 16.58
N LEU A 172 -6.14 8.30 15.29
CA LEU A 172 -6.96 7.29 14.65
C LEU A 172 -6.27 5.92 14.62
N LEU A 173 -4.97 5.88 14.32
CA LEU A 173 -4.16 4.65 14.38
C LEU A 173 -4.01 4.12 15.82
N LEU A 174 -3.78 4.99 16.80
CA LEU A 174 -3.71 4.59 18.20
C LEU A 174 -5.02 3.98 18.68
N ARG A 175 -6.17 4.55 18.28
CA ARG A 175 -7.46 3.95 18.59
C ARG A 175 -7.68 2.63 17.86
N ALA A 176 -7.34 2.54 16.57
CA ALA A 176 -7.43 1.30 15.82
C ALA A 176 -6.63 0.18 16.52
N GLN A 177 -5.41 0.48 16.98
CA GLN A 177 -4.59 -0.47 17.75
C GLN A 177 -5.29 -0.91 19.05
N ALA A 178 -5.92 0.01 19.78
CA ALA A 178 -6.71 -0.33 20.97
C ALA A 178 -7.90 -1.24 20.63
N LEU A 179 -8.66 -0.93 19.57
CA LEU A 179 -9.80 -1.76 19.13
C LEU A 179 -9.35 -3.15 18.62
N ALA A 180 -8.16 -3.25 18.03
CA ALA A 180 -7.55 -4.53 17.65
C ALA A 180 -7.15 -5.35 18.89
N ALA A 181 -6.54 -4.70 19.90
CA ALA A 181 -6.21 -5.34 21.17
C ALA A 181 -7.47 -5.79 21.95
N GLU A 182 -8.57 -5.05 21.82
CA GLU A 182 -9.90 -5.42 22.33
C GLU A 182 -10.57 -6.55 21.52
N GLY A 183 -9.96 -7.02 20.41
CA GLY A 183 -10.50 -8.07 19.55
C GLY A 183 -11.67 -7.62 18.66
N ARG A 184 -11.93 -6.31 18.57
CA ARG A 184 -13.06 -5.75 17.80
C ARG A 184 -12.73 -5.57 16.32
N LEU A 185 -11.46 -5.40 15.96
CA LEU A 185 -10.97 -5.35 14.57
C LEU A 185 -10.47 -6.73 14.10
N THR A 186 -11.27 -7.77 14.32
CA THR A 186 -10.98 -9.07 13.71
C THR A 186 -11.42 -9.04 12.26
N LEU A 187 -10.47 -9.30 11.34
CA LEU A 187 -10.79 -9.70 9.98
C LEU A 187 -11.63 -10.98 10.09
N ARG A 188 -12.95 -10.86 9.96
CA ARG A 188 -13.80 -12.02 9.76
C ARG A 188 -13.29 -12.68 8.48
N PRO A 189 -12.82 -13.94 8.52
CA PRO A 189 -12.60 -14.68 7.29
C PRO A 189 -13.93 -14.65 6.55
N SER A 190 -13.94 -14.09 5.34
CA SER A 190 -15.08 -14.25 4.44
C SER A 190 -15.20 -15.74 4.14
N GLU A 191 -15.97 -16.45 4.96
CA GLU A 191 -16.52 -17.76 4.65
C GLU A 191 -17.64 -17.62 3.62
N ASP A 192 -17.32 -17.06 2.46
CA ASP A 192 -18.14 -17.14 1.25
C ASP A 192 -17.24 -17.52 0.06
N PHE A 193 -16.55 -18.64 0.24
CA PHE A 193 -16.18 -19.54 -0.84
C PHE A 193 -16.98 -20.84 -0.71
N GLY A 194 -18.27 -20.75 -1.03
CA GLY A 194 -19.11 -21.90 -1.32
C GLY A 194 -19.04 -22.31 -2.79
N GLN A 195 -18.02 -23.11 -3.13
CA GLN A 195 -18.11 -24.21 -4.09
C GLN A 195 -18.68 -23.93 -5.51
N THR A 196 -17.80 -23.62 -6.45
CA THR A 196 -17.90 -24.13 -7.84
C THR A 196 -16.55 -24.61 -8.33
N GLY A 197 -15.98 -25.57 -7.59
CA GLY A 197 -15.02 -26.51 -8.17
C GLY A 197 -15.79 -27.51 -9.03
N GLY A 198 -15.71 -27.38 -10.35
CA GLY A 198 -16.43 -28.26 -11.27
C GLY A 198 -15.82 -28.27 -12.66
N ARG A 199 -14.96 -29.25 -12.91
CA ARG A 199 -14.44 -29.68 -14.23
C ARG A 199 -15.43 -29.46 -15.39
N HIS A 200 -15.20 -28.45 -16.23
CA HIS A 200 -15.66 -28.51 -17.61
C HIS A 200 -14.52 -29.00 -18.49
N ARG A 201 -14.50 -30.33 -18.65
CA ARG A 201 -13.94 -30.98 -19.82
C ARG A 201 -14.45 -30.25 -21.07
N ARG A 202 -13.55 -30.11 -22.04
CA ARG A 202 -13.85 -29.79 -23.42
C ARG A 202 -14.99 -30.68 -23.92
N GLU A 203 -16.16 -30.09 -24.17
CA GLU A 203 -17.05 -30.58 -25.20
C GLU A 203 -17.26 -29.44 -26.19
N GLY A 204 -17.01 -29.76 -27.46
CA GLY A 204 -17.02 -28.81 -28.55
C GLY A 204 -18.42 -28.29 -28.81
N LEU A 205 -18.53 -26.97 -28.90
CA LEU A 205 -19.39 -26.36 -29.89
C LEU A 205 -18.47 -25.99 -31.07
N GLU A 206 -18.47 -26.83 -32.10
CA GLU A 206 -18.09 -26.37 -33.44
C GLU A 206 -19.11 -25.31 -33.85
N VAL A 207 -18.75 -24.04 -33.68
CA VAL A 207 -19.32 -23.00 -34.52
C VAL A 207 -18.53 -23.08 -35.82
N SER A 208 -19.11 -23.74 -36.82
CA SER A 208 -18.59 -23.74 -38.18
C SER A 208 -18.64 -22.29 -38.67
N VAL A 209 -17.48 -21.64 -38.72
CA VAL A 209 -17.32 -20.34 -39.36
C VAL A 209 -17.31 -20.61 -40.87
N PRO A 210 -18.29 -20.11 -41.65
CA PRO A 210 -18.29 -20.31 -43.08
C PRO A 210 -17.12 -19.55 -43.71
N ASP A 211 -16.24 -20.29 -44.37
CA ASP A 211 -14.97 -19.80 -44.92
C ASP A 211 -15.14 -19.09 -46.29
N SER A 212 -16.36 -18.62 -46.61
CA SER A 212 -16.61 -17.94 -47.89
C SER A 212 -17.72 -16.88 -47.80
N PRO A 213 -17.49 -15.65 -48.30
CA PRO A 213 -18.47 -14.55 -48.25
C PRO A 213 -19.67 -14.74 -49.20
N GLN A 214 -19.74 -15.85 -49.95
CA GLN A 214 -20.78 -16.10 -50.94
C GLN A 214 -22.08 -16.68 -50.33
N ASP A 215 -22.01 -17.32 -49.16
CA ASP A 215 -23.20 -17.90 -48.51
C ASP A 215 -24.10 -16.84 -47.83
N LEU A 216 -23.59 -15.64 -47.55
CA LEU A 216 -24.37 -14.55 -46.95
C LEU A 216 -25.37 -13.93 -47.93
N TYR A 217 -25.19 -14.09 -49.24
CA TYR A 217 -26.10 -13.51 -50.25
C TYR A 217 -27.26 -14.43 -50.64
N SER A 218 -27.21 -15.73 -50.33
CA SER A 218 -28.27 -16.69 -50.67
C SER A 218 -29.45 -16.68 -49.69
N LEU A 219 -29.28 -16.12 -48.49
CA LEU A 219 -30.32 -16.05 -47.46
C LEU A 219 -31.24 -14.81 -47.59
N ALA A 220 -30.91 -13.86 -48.46
CA ALA A 220 -31.65 -12.60 -48.60
C ALA A 220 -32.73 -12.60 -49.70
N TYR A 221 -32.89 -13.68 -50.46
CA TYR A 221 -33.86 -13.77 -51.57
C TYR A 221 -34.95 -14.83 -51.37
N GLN A 222 -35.25 -15.18 -50.12
CA GLN A 222 -36.34 -16.09 -49.81
C GLN A 222 -37.32 -15.43 -48.83
N THR A 223 -38.02 -14.39 -49.29
CA THR A 223 -39.42 -14.06 -48.93
C THR A 223 -39.96 -12.93 -49.79
#